data_AF-A0A935A4Y8-F1
#
_entry.id   AF-A0A935A4Y8-F1
#
_cell.length_a   1.000
_cell.length_b   1.000
_cell.length_c   1.000
_cell.angle_alpha   90.00
_cell.angle_beta   90.00
_cell.angle_gamma   90.00
#
_symmetry.space_group_name_H-M   'P 1'
#
loop_
_entity.id
_entity.type
_entity.pdbx_description
1 polymer ?
#
loop_
_entity_poly.entity_id
_entity_poly.type
_entity_poly.pdbx_seq_one_letter_code
_entity_poly.pdbx_strand_id
1 'polypeptide(L)'
;MTNTHPLFPTTYESSRERFHGYLPTIQKMWSKASLHQHAMSYDTNLTIDWIYSPATEKNEKVLVFTTGEHGVECYVGAAMLHRFVEGYMPKLDPRTTGILLVHAINPWGMKNHRRGNKDNIDLNRTFMLDPRFDPAFNPAYDKLDAFLNPKGKLTNTFFNNISYIFGLGWHILQNGMRNFRDALLLGQYRNPQGLYYGGAEMPEETRTIMDLYKMALREYDQILHLDMHTGYGPRYQMSLVNSALDKGTSDYFVKRFNYPLVVAATADEFYAIRGDMIDYIYGLQQRDFPTKKLYATSFEFGTLGDTLYGLFQSPRVMIHENRAYWHGTVSDQVRAEAKRGFEELFNPSASDWKEKAVKDAEQAFDGILKAEGYI
;
A
#
# COMPACT_ATOMS: atom_id res chain seq x y z
N MET A 1 -5.03 23.19 17.27
CA MET A 1 -5.25 22.21 16.19
C MET A 1 -4.34 22.64 15.05
N THR A 2 -3.28 21.87 14.77
CA THR A 2 -2.45 22.07 13.58
C THR A 2 -3.32 21.77 12.37
N ASN A 3 -3.46 22.72 11.45
CA ASN A 3 -4.24 22.52 10.23
C ASN A 3 -3.56 21.44 9.38
N THR A 4 -4.12 20.22 9.35
CA THR A 4 -3.58 19.07 8.60
C THR A 4 -4.01 19.05 7.14
N HIS A 5 -4.96 19.91 6.72
CA HIS A 5 -5.41 19.97 5.32
C HIS A 5 -4.30 20.22 4.27
N PRO A 6 -3.28 21.08 4.46
CA PRO A 6 -2.23 21.27 3.46
C PRO A 6 -1.33 20.03 3.29
N LEU A 7 -1.40 19.06 4.21
CA LEU A 7 -0.54 17.88 4.20
C LEU A 7 -0.92 16.88 3.10
N PHE A 8 -2.21 16.71 2.83
CA PHE A 8 -2.71 15.69 1.90
C PHE A 8 -2.87 16.28 0.49
N PRO A 9 -2.09 15.82 -0.51
CA PRO A 9 -2.26 16.28 -1.88
C PRO A 9 -3.62 15.87 -2.44
N THR A 10 -4.11 16.60 -3.45
CA THR A 10 -5.40 16.34 -4.10
C THR A 10 -5.28 15.83 -5.52
N THR A 11 -4.09 15.89 -6.11
CA THR A 11 -3.78 15.37 -7.46
C THR A 11 -2.42 14.70 -7.48
N TYR A 12 -2.22 13.78 -8.42
CA TYR A 12 -0.91 13.19 -8.68
C TYR A 12 0.14 14.26 -8.99
N GLU A 13 -0.19 15.22 -9.87
CA GLU A 13 0.74 16.26 -10.32
C GLU A 13 1.23 17.13 -9.15
N SER A 14 0.32 17.60 -8.28
CA SER A 14 0.69 18.40 -7.10
C SER A 14 1.48 17.60 -6.06
N SER A 15 1.17 16.31 -5.91
CA SER A 15 1.93 15.42 -5.03
C SER A 15 3.35 15.19 -5.55
N ARG A 16 3.49 14.98 -6.86
CA ARG A 16 4.79 14.76 -7.51
C ARG A 16 5.66 16.01 -7.47
N GLU A 17 5.10 17.17 -7.77
CA GLU A 17 5.80 18.46 -7.67
C GLU A 17 6.34 18.68 -6.25
N ARG A 18 5.52 18.40 -5.23
CA ARG A 18 5.96 18.48 -3.83
C ARG A 18 7.10 17.50 -3.55
N PHE A 19 7.02 16.26 -4.03
CA PHE A 19 8.08 15.27 -3.85
C PHE A 19 9.42 15.73 -4.46
N HIS A 20 9.40 16.28 -5.68
CA HIS A 20 10.59 16.87 -6.31
C HIS A 20 11.13 18.05 -5.50
N GLY A 21 10.24 18.86 -4.93
CA GLY A 21 10.57 19.99 -4.07
C GLY A 21 11.31 19.62 -2.78
N TYR A 22 11.35 18.35 -2.36
CA TYR A 22 12.15 17.92 -1.21
C TYR A 22 13.65 17.88 -1.51
N LEU A 23 14.06 17.67 -2.77
CA LEU A 23 15.46 17.43 -3.13
C LEU A 23 16.41 18.51 -2.59
N PRO A 24 16.17 19.83 -2.76
CA PRO A 24 17.08 20.86 -2.24
C PRO A 24 17.20 20.85 -0.71
N THR A 25 16.13 20.50 0.00
CA THR A 25 16.15 20.38 1.47
C THR A 25 16.93 19.14 1.90
N ILE A 26 16.72 18.02 1.22
CA ILE A 26 17.43 16.76 1.47
C ILE A 26 18.93 16.93 1.19
N GLN A 27 19.31 17.64 0.13
CA GLN A 27 20.71 17.88 -0.23
C GLN A 27 21.52 18.64 0.83
N LYS A 28 20.85 19.37 1.73
CA LYS A 28 21.51 20.00 2.89
C LYS A 28 21.99 18.99 3.93
N MET A 29 21.34 17.83 4.01
CA MET A 29 21.67 16.73 4.93
C MET A 29 22.47 15.64 4.23
N TRP A 30 22.05 15.26 3.02
CA TRP A 30 22.69 14.27 2.15
C TRP A 30 23.20 14.95 0.87
N SER A 31 24.44 15.41 0.88
CA SER A 31 25.02 16.21 -0.22
C SER A 31 25.06 15.49 -1.58
N LYS A 32 24.99 14.15 -1.58
CA LYS A 32 24.96 13.30 -2.78
C LYS A 32 23.54 12.93 -3.23
N ALA A 33 22.50 13.53 -2.65
CA ALA A 33 21.13 13.17 -2.99
C ALA A 33 20.78 13.57 -4.42
N SER A 34 20.15 12.65 -5.15
CA SER A 34 19.69 12.83 -6.51
C SER A 34 18.27 12.31 -6.69
N LEU A 35 17.50 13.02 -7.53
CA LEU A 35 16.19 12.59 -8.01
C LEU A 35 16.37 11.71 -9.25
N HIS A 36 15.70 10.57 -9.24
CA HIS A 36 15.66 9.62 -10.34
C HIS A 36 14.21 9.33 -10.70
N GLN A 37 13.99 8.88 -11.93
CA GLN A 37 12.65 8.67 -12.47
C GLN A 37 12.65 7.45 -13.38
N HIS A 38 11.58 6.68 -13.32
CA HIS A 38 11.22 5.69 -14.31
C HIS A 38 9.89 6.11 -14.93
N ALA A 39 9.92 6.54 -16.19
CA ALA A 39 8.72 6.90 -16.95
C ALA A 39 7.99 5.64 -17.42
N MET A 40 6.69 5.61 -17.20
CA MET A 40 5.85 4.48 -17.62
C MET A 40 5.86 4.36 -19.14
N SER A 41 5.94 3.13 -19.64
CA SER A 41 6.02 2.85 -21.09
C SER A 41 4.78 3.32 -21.86
N TYR A 42 3.65 3.47 -21.18
CA TYR A 42 2.36 3.87 -21.74
C TYR A 42 2.04 5.37 -21.62
N ASP A 43 2.72 6.11 -20.74
CA ASP A 43 2.57 7.56 -20.59
C ASP A 43 3.81 8.12 -19.90
N THR A 44 4.63 8.87 -20.63
CA THR A 44 5.90 9.40 -20.12
C THR A 44 5.73 10.50 -19.07
N ASN A 45 4.52 11.03 -18.88
CA ASN A 45 4.22 11.99 -17.80
C ASN A 45 3.90 11.30 -16.46
N LEU A 46 3.67 9.99 -16.50
CA LEU A 46 3.50 9.16 -15.32
C LEU A 46 4.84 8.51 -15.01
N THR A 47 5.36 8.77 -13.81
CA THR A 47 6.69 8.33 -13.41
C THR A 47 6.65 7.75 -12.00
N ILE A 48 7.44 6.71 -11.79
CA ILE A 48 7.90 6.34 -10.46
C ILE A 48 9.11 7.23 -10.20
N ASP A 49 8.99 8.17 -9.28
CA ASP A 49 10.08 9.05 -8.87
C ASP A 49 10.71 8.51 -7.58
N TRP A 50 12.03 8.61 -7.44
CA TRP A 50 12.69 8.35 -6.17
C TRP A 50 13.85 9.31 -5.91
N ILE A 51 14.01 9.70 -4.65
CA ILE A 51 15.17 10.42 -4.17
C ILE A 51 16.07 9.41 -3.47
N TYR A 52 17.29 9.27 -3.99
CA TYR A 52 18.30 8.38 -3.42
C TYR A 52 19.51 9.18 -2.97
N SER A 53 20.09 8.80 -1.84
CA SER A 53 21.44 9.21 -1.50
C SER A 53 22.17 8.13 -0.72
N PRO A 54 23.44 7.84 -1.05
CA PRO A 54 24.30 7.11 -0.14
C PRO A 54 24.52 7.90 1.16
N ALA A 55 24.94 7.19 2.20
CA ALA A 55 25.50 7.84 3.37
C ALA A 55 26.70 8.71 2.95
N THR A 56 26.95 9.80 3.66
CA THR A 56 27.99 10.76 3.28
C THR A 56 29.40 10.22 3.54
N GLU A 57 29.56 9.34 4.54
CA GLU A 57 30.83 8.71 4.90
C GLU A 57 30.85 7.21 4.60
N LYS A 58 29.93 6.42 5.17
CA LYS A 58 29.89 4.95 5.03
C LYS A 58 28.47 4.40 5.00
N ASN A 59 28.16 3.56 4.02
CA ASN A 59 26.84 2.93 3.86
C ASN A 59 26.61 1.81 4.89
N GLU A 60 26.25 2.16 6.12
CA GLU A 60 25.92 1.16 7.14
C GLU A 60 24.42 0.82 7.13
N LYS A 61 23.59 1.86 7.11
CA LYS A 61 22.12 1.76 7.17
C LYS A 61 21.48 2.42 5.97
N VAL A 62 20.32 1.94 5.54
CA VAL A 62 19.45 2.67 4.60
C VAL A 62 18.03 2.70 5.13
N LEU A 63 17.41 3.88 5.04
CA LEU A 63 15.97 4.02 5.21
C LEU A 63 15.31 3.99 3.83
N VAL A 64 14.40 3.04 3.63
CA VAL A 64 13.54 2.93 2.46
C VAL A 64 12.13 3.36 2.86
N PHE A 65 11.55 4.31 2.13
CA PHE A 65 10.19 4.77 2.34
C PHE A 65 9.43 4.70 1.03
N THR A 66 8.38 3.89 0.95
CA THR A 66 7.58 3.70 -0.27
C THR A 66 6.17 4.23 -0.10
N THR A 67 5.62 4.77 -1.19
CA THR A 67 4.23 5.20 -1.25
C THR A 67 3.58 4.73 -2.54
N GLY A 68 2.28 4.45 -2.45
CA GLY A 68 1.43 4.32 -3.62
C GLY A 68 1.64 3.04 -4.42
N GLU A 69 1.92 1.90 -3.77
CA GLU A 69 1.76 0.59 -4.41
C GLU A 69 0.31 0.43 -4.91
N HIS A 70 -0.65 0.71 -4.03
CA HIS A 70 -2.02 1.03 -4.42
C HIS A 70 -2.13 2.53 -4.70
N GLY A 71 -2.51 2.89 -5.92
CA GLY A 71 -2.41 4.27 -6.38
C GLY A 71 -3.22 5.27 -5.54
N VAL A 72 -4.48 4.95 -5.23
CA VAL A 72 -5.37 5.81 -4.42
C VAL A 72 -4.87 6.00 -2.98
N GLU A 73 -4.12 5.06 -2.43
CA GLU A 73 -3.59 5.13 -1.05
C GLU A 73 -2.39 6.09 -0.97
N CYS A 74 -1.78 6.43 -2.12
CA CYS A 74 -0.65 7.35 -2.20
C CYS A 74 -0.98 8.76 -1.68
N TYR A 75 -2.24 9.21 -1.72
CA TYR A 75 -2.60 10.52 -1.15
C TYR A 75 -2.34 10.59 0.36
N VAL A 76 -2.60 9.49 1.08
CA VAL A 76 -2.27 9.37 2.51
C VAL A 76 -0.79 9.08 2.68
N GLY A 77 -0.22 8.18 1.88
CA GLY A 77 1.21 7.86 1.93
C GLY A 77 2.12 9.08 1.71
N ALA A 78 1.79 9.95 0.75
CA ALA A 78 2.52 11.18 0.47
C ALA A 78 2.43 12.21 1.61
N ALA A 79 1.30 12.24 2.33
CA ALA A 79 1.17 13.02 3.56
C ALA A 79 2.11 12.51 4.66
N MET A 80 2.20 11.20 4.86
CA MET A 80 3.11 10.60 5.84
C MET A 80 4.57 10.78 5.45
N LEU A 81 4.90 10.63 4.16
CA LEU A 81 6.22 10.93 3.64
C LEU A 81 6.60 12.38 3.90
N HIS A 82 5.70 13.34 3.68
CA HIS A 82 5.95 14.75 4.01
C HIS A 82 6.27 14.94 5.50
N ARG A 83 5.45 14.37 6.40
CA ARG A 83 5.72 14.42 7.85
C ARG A 83 7.05 13.79 8.21
N PHE A 84 7.42 12.70 7.54
CA PHE A 84 8.70 12.03 7.75
C PHE A 84 9.87 12.93 7.31
N VAL A 85 9.78 13.53 6.12
CA VAL A 85 10.82 14.45 5.59
C VAL A 85 11.02 15.65 6.52
N GLU A 86 9.96 16.26 7.03
CA GLU A 86 10.07 17.43 7.90
C GLU A 86 10.50 17.09 9.33
N GLY A 87 9.92 16.03 9.92
CA GLY A 87 10.02 15.76 11.35
C GLY A 87 11.07 14.72 11.75
N TYR A 88 11.45 13.84 10.83
CA TYR A 88 12.24 12.64 11.17
C TYR A 88 13.54 12.52 10.38
N MET A 89 13.59 12.92 9.11
CA MET A 89 14.85 12.96 8.37
C MET A 89 15.95 13.77 9.07
N PRO A 90 15.68 14.94 9.67
CA PRO A 90 16.71 15.69 10.42
C PRO A 90 17.26 14.98 11.66
N LYS A 91 16.58 13.93 12.15
CA LYS A 91 17.03 13.13 13.30
C LYS A 91 18.00 12.02 12.90
N LEU A 92 18.07 11.65 11.62
CA LEU A 92 18.94 10.59 11.12
C LEU A 92 20.38 11.08 11.03
N ASP A 93 21.35 10.16 11.18
CA ASP A 93 22.77 10.47 10.93
C ASP A 93 23.14 10.23 9.46
N PRO A 94 23.29 11.27 8.62
CA PRO A 94 23.59 11.11 7.21
C PRO A 94 24.97 10.51 6.95
N ARG A 95 25.88 10.49 7.94
CA ARG A 95 27.24 9.91 7.78
C ARG A 95 27.21 8.41 7.60
N THR A 96 26.26 7.74 8.26
CA THR A 96 26.14 6.28 8.29
C THR A 96 24.85 5.75 7.66
N THR A 97 23.86 6.63 7.47
CA THR A 97 22.53 6.27 6.98
C THR A 97 22.28 6.87 5.60
N GLY A 98 22.10 6.04 4.59
CA GLY A 98 21.56 6.43 3.29
C GLY A 98 20.04 6.50 3.29
N ILE A 99 19.47 7.05 2.22
CA ILE A 99 18.02 7.19 2.06
C ILE A 99 17.57 6.74 0.68
N LEU A 100 16.38 6.15 0.62
CA LEU A 100 15.66 5.80 -0.60
C LEU A 100 14.17 6.11 -0.39
N LEU A 101 13.72 7.25 -0.90
CA LEU A 101 12.32 7.68 -0.82
C LEU A 101 11.68 7.47 -2.18
N VAL A 102 10.53 6.79 -2.27
CA VAL A 102 9.85 6.47 -3.53
C VAL A 102 8.44 7.06 -3.53
N HIS A 103 8.10 7.79 -4.60
CA HIS A 103 6.78 8.40 -4.83
C HIS A 103 6.49 8.47 -6.33
N ALA A 104 5.39 7.93 -6.86
CA ALA A 104 4.53 6.89 -6.32
C ALA A 104 4.80 5.61 -7.12
N ILE A 105 4.72 4.43 -6.51
CA ILE A 105 4.95 3.15 -7.21
C ILE A 105 3.96 2.95 -8.37
N ASN A 106 2.69 3.31 -8.18
CA ASN A 106 1.63 3.23 -9.17
C ASN A 106 1.11 4.63 -9.54
N PRO A 107 1.83 5.38 -10.41
CA PRO A 107 1.47 6.74 -10.75
C PRO A 107 0.13 6.82 -11.51
N TRP A 108 -0.19 5.82 -12.34
CA TRP A 108 -1.48 5.77 -13.04
C TRP A 108 -2.64 5.57 -12.06
N GLY A 109 -2.51 4.64 -11.12
CA GLY A 109 -3.53 4.39 -10.11
C GLY A 109 -3.78 5.64 -9.27
N MET A 110 -2.72 6.35 -8.88
CA MET A 110 -2.86 7.60 -8.11
C MET A 110 -3.62 8.65 -8.92
N LYS A 111 -3.20 8.92 -10.16
CA LYS A 111 -3.84 9.91 -11.03
C LYS A 111 -5.32 9.60 -11.30
N ASN A 112 -5.66 8.32 -11.43
CA ASN A 112 -7.02 7.86 -11.72
C ASN A 112 -7.82 7.51 -10.46
N HIS A 113 -7.28 7.73 -9.26
CA HIS A 113 -7.90 7.39 -7.98
C HIS A 113 -8.31 5.90 -7.89
N ARG A 114 -7.47 5.02 -8.41
CA ARG A 114 -7.66 3.57 -8.45
C ARG A 114 -6.62 2.83 -7.60
N ARG A 115 -6.99 1.63 -7.16
CA ARG A 115 -6.10 0.72 -6.44
C ARG A 115 -5.05 0.10 -7.37
N GLY A 116 -5.50 -0.57 -8.43
CA GLY A 116 -4.63 -1.21 -9.41
C GLY A 116 -3.99 -0.24 -10.41
N ASN A 117 -3.04 -0.74 -11.20
CA ASN A 117 -2.42 0.02 -12.29
C ASN A 117 -3.34 0.11 -13.53
N LYS A 118 -2.83 0.60 -14.66
CA LYS A 118 -3.62 0.79 -15.90
C LYS A 118 -4.31 -0.46 -16.42
N ASP A 119 -3.74 -1.64 -16.14
CA ASP A 119 -4.26 -2.94 -16.57
C ASP A 119 -5.09 -3.61 -15.47
N ASN A 120 -5.47 -2.83 -14.44
CA ASN A 120 -6.19 -3.30 -13.25
C ASN A 120 -5.40 -4.33 -12.42
N ILE A 121 -4.07 -4.35 -12.57
CA ILE A 121 -3.19 -5.21 -11.78
C ILE A 121 -3.06 -4.61 -10.38
N ASP A 122 -3.44 -5.38 -9.37
CA ASP A 122 -3.11 -5.12 -7.97
C ASP A 122 -1.62 -5.44 -7.77
N LEU A 123 -0.79 -4.40 -7.60
CA LEU A 123 0.65 -4.56 -7.47
C LEU A 123 1.04 -5.33 -6.21
N ASN A 124 0.18 -5.35 -5.16
CA ASN A 124 0.42 -6.15 -3.98
C ASN A 124 0.10 -7.65 -4.21
N ARG A 125 0.16 -8.11 -5.46
CA ARG A 125 0.05 -9.50 -5.90
C ARG A 125 1.17 -9.90 -6.85
N THR A 126 2.16 -9.04 -7.09
CA THR A 126 3.14 -9.23 -8.17
C THR A 126 4.57 -9.43 -7.67
N PHE A 127 4.84 -9.21 -6.39
CA PHE A 127 6.17 -9.36 -5.79
C PHE A 127 6.48 -10.84 -5.49
N MET A 128 6.79 -11.60 -6.54
CA MET A 128 7.08 -13.04 -6.45
C MET A 128 8.58 -13.33 -6.49
N LEU A 129 9.07 -14.18 -5.58
CA LEU A 129 10.46 -14.68 -5.62
C LEU A 129 10.72 -15.69 -6.75
N ASP A 130 9.75 -16.57 -7.01
CA ASP A 130 9.75 -17.48 -8.16
C ASP A 130 8.59 -17.04 -9.09
N PRO A 131 8.88 -16.59 -10.33
CA PRO A 131 7.85 -16.18 -11.28
C PRO A 131 7.01 -17.36 -11.80
N ARG A 132 7.41 -18.62 -11.54
CA ARG A 132 6.59 -19.79 -11.90
C ARG A 132 5.55 -20.00 -10.82
N PHE A 133 4.30 -19.73 -11.16
CA PHE A 133 3.16 -20.03 -10.31
C PHE A 133 2.01 -20.61 -11.10
N ASP A 134 1.13 -21.35 -10.41
CA ASP A 134 -0.14 -21.79 -10.97
C ASP A 134 -1.15 -20.61 -10.94
N PRO A 135 -1.61 -20.10 -12.09
CA PRO A 135 -2.64 -19.06 -12.14
C PRO A 135 -3.99 -19.53 -11.59
N ALA A 136 -4.19 -20.84 -11.40
CA ALA A 136 -5.38 -21.46 -10.83
C ALA A 136 -5.37 -21.58 -9.30
N PHE A 137 -4.40 -20.98 -8.61
CA PHE A 137 -4.18 -21.20 -7.17
C PHE A 137 -5.35 -20.82 -6.24
N ASN A 138 -6.30 -20.01 -6.71
CA ASN A 138 -7.47 -19.59 -5.94
C ASN A 138 -8.79 -20.03 -6.63
N PRO A 139 -9.12 -21.33 -6.64
CA PRO A 139 -10.36 -21.82 -7.24
C PRO A 139 -11.61 -21.39 -6.46
N ALA A 140 -11.46 -20.89 -5.24
CA ALA A 140 -12.57 -20.36 -4.45
C ALA A 140 -13.04 -19.00 -4.99
N TYR A 141 -12.13 -18.18 -5.54
CA TYR A 141 -12.50 -16.94 -6.22
C TYR A 141 -13.38 -17.20 -7.45
N ASP A 142 -13.11 -18.25 -8.22
CA ASP A 142 -13.92 -18.60 -9.41
C ASP A 142 -15.41 -18.80 -9.07
N LYS A 143 -15.70 -19.27 -7.85
CA LYS A 143 -17.09 -19.43 -7.35
C LYS A 143 -17.74 -18.10 -6.97
N LEU A 144 -16.94 -17.08 -6.66
CA LEU A 144 -17.37 -15.74 -6.28
C LEU A 144 -17.31 -14.75 -7.46
N ASP A 145 -16.65 -15.11 -8.56
CA ASP A 145 -16.33 -14.18 -9.66
C ASP A 145 -17.57 -13.44 -10.19
N ALA A 146 -18.66 -14.15 -10.47
CA ALA A 146 -19.89 -13.53 -10.97
C ALA A 146 -20.54 -12.55 -9.97
N PHE A 147 -20.35 -12.78 -8.66
CA PHE A 147 -20.86 -11.91 -7.59
C PHE A 147 -19.95 -10.69 -7.39
N LEU A 148 -18.64 -10.89 -7.43
CA LEU A 148 -17.64 -9.82 -7.26
C LEU A 148 -17.49 -8.96 -8.52
N ASN A 149 -17.79 -9.50 -9.70
CA ASN A 149 -17.59 -8.83 -10.98
C ASN A 149 -18.91 -8.78 -11.78
N PRO A 150 -19.94 -8.08 -11.24
CA PRO A 150 -21.24 -7.99 -11.88
C PRO A 150 -21.15 -7.25 -13.23
N LYS A 151 -21.71 -7.88 -14.27
CA LYS A 151 -21.69 -7.34 -15.63
C LYS A 151 -22.67 -6.17 -15.81
N GLY A 152 -22.40 -5.35 -16.83
CA GLY A 152 -23.26 -4.24 -17.23
C GLY A 152 -23.11 -2.99 -16.36
N LYS A 153 -23.77 -1.89 -16.77
CA LYS A 153 -23.62 -0.57 -16.14
C LYS A 153 -24.00 -0.58 -14.66
N LEU A 154 -23.28 0.18 -13.84
CA LEU A 154 -23.73 0.50 -12.49
C LEU A 154 -24.97 1.40 -12.58
N THR A 155 -26.10 0.92 -12.06
CA THR A 155 -27.40 1.60 -12.10
C THR A 155 -27.63 2.38 -10.79
N ASN A 156 -28.82 2.33 -10.21
CA ASN A 156 -29.10 2.97 -8.93
C ASN A 156 -28.34 2.26 -7.80
N THR A 157 -27.51 3.00 -7.07
CA THR A 157 -26.66 2.47 -5.99
C THR A 157 -27.47 1.81 -4.88
N PHE A 158 -28.68 2.29 -4.56
CA PHE A 158 -29.56 1.69 -3.56
C PHE A 158 -29.98 0.26 -3.91
N PHE A 159 -30.51 0.03 -5.12
CA PHE A 159 -30.92 -1.32 -5.53
C PHE A 159 -29.73 -2.26 -5.71
N ASN A 160 -28.60 -1.78 -6.22
CA ASN A 160 -27.37 -2.58 -6.29
C ASN A 160 -26.86 -2.96 -4.89
N ASN A 161 -26.98 -2.07 -3.89
CA ASN A 161 -26.63 -2.39 -2.50
C ASN A 161 -27.51 -3.49 -1.92
N ILE A 162 -28.82 -3.44 -2.18
CA ILE A 162 -29.75 -4.49 -1.74
C ILE A 162 -29.36 -5.84 -2.36
N SER A 163 -29.17 -5.88 -3.68
CA SER A 163 -28.74 -7.09 -4.39
C SER A 163 -27.40 -7.62 -3.87
N TYR A 164 -26.45 -6.71 -3.57
CA TYR A 164 -25.17 -7.06 -2.98
C TYR A 164 -25.35 -7.71 -1.60
N ILE A 165 -26.16 -7.13 -0.71
CA ILE A 165 -26.38 -7.66 0.64
C ILE A 165 -27.00 -9.07 0.59
N PHE A 166 -27.99 -9.29 -0.28
CA PHE A 166 -28.57 -10.62 -0.45
C PHE A 166 -27.56 -11.63 -1.03
N GLY A 167 -26.79 -11.24 -2.05
CA GLY A 167 -25.75 -12.09 -2.64
C GLY A 167 -24.64 -12.42 -1.64
N LEU A 168 -24.21 -11.44 -0.85
CA LEU A 168 -23.25 -11.61 0.23
C LEU A 168 -23.78 -12.61 1.27
N GLY A 169 -25.02 -12.43 1.73
CA GLY A 169 -25.67 -13.36 2.66
C GLY A 169 -25.74 -14.78 2.11
N TRP A 170 -26.11 -14.94 0.83
CA TRP A 170 -26.10 -16.24 0.16
C TRP A 170 -24.72 -16.90 0.16
N HIS A 171 -23.67 -16.17 -0.24
CA HIS A 171 -22.32 -16.72 -0.28
C HIS A 171 -21.76 -17.04 1.10
N ILE A 172 -22.07 -16.24 2.12
CA ILE A 172 -21.70 -16.52 3.53
C ILE A 172 -22.43 -17.76 4.03
N LEU A 173 -23.73 -17.92 3.73
CA LEU A 173 -24.49 -19.11 4.15
C LEU A 173 -23.95 -20.39 3.52
N GLN A 174 -23.52 -20.34 2.25
CA GLN A 174 -22.99 -21.51 1.55
C GLN A 174 -21.56 -21.88 1.93
N ASN A 175 -20.70 -20.88 2.14
CA ASN A 175 -19.25 -21.12 2.25
C ASN A 175 -18.70 -20.81 3.65
N GLY A 176 -19.45 -20.10 4.50
CA GLY A 176 -18.96 -19.53 5.75
C GLY A 176 -18.18 -18.23 5.54
N MET A 177 -18.18 -17.37 6.57
CA MET A 177 -17.53 -16.05 6.51
C MET A 177 -16.02 -16.14 6.24
N ARG A 178 -15.33 -17.05 6.92
CA ARG A 178 -13.88 -17.22 6.80
C ARG A 178 -13.48 -17.56 5.37
N ASN A 179 -14.09 -18.59 4.79
CA ASN A 179 -13.80 -19.01 3.42
C ASN A 179 -14.15 -17.95 2.38
N PHE A 180 -15.22 -17.16 2.59
CA PHE A 180 -15.53 -16.03 1.72
C PHE A 180 -14.41 -14.98 1.74
N ARG A 181 -13.94 -14.60 2.94
CA ARG A 181 -12.83 -13.64 3.10
C ARG A 181 -11.55 -14.17 2.47
N ASP A 182 -11.17 -15.41 2.77
CA ASP A 182 -9.95 -16.01 2.25
C ASP A 182 -9.98 -16.07 0.71
N ALA A 183 -11.11 -16.47 0.13
CA ALA A 183 -11.29 -16.51 -1.32
C ALA A 183 -11.17 -15.12 -1.99
N LEU A 184 -11.69 -14.07 -1.34
CA LEU A 184 -11.62 -12.70 -1.84
C LEU A 184 -10.20 -12.13 -1.74
N LEU A 185 -9.57 -12.25 -0.57
CA LEU A 185 -8.34 -11.53 -0.23
C LEU A 185 -7.07 -12.14 -0.83
N LEU A 186 -7.08 -13.45 -1.09
CA LEU A 186 -5.93 -14.17 -1.63
C LEU A 186 -5.50 -13.69 -3.03
N GLY A 187 -6.41 -13.04 -3.79
CA GLY A 187 -6.16 -12.57 -5.15
C GLY A 187 -6.38 -13.63 -6.23
N GLN A 188 -6.25 -13.24 -7.49
CA GLN A 188 -6.53 -14.11 -8.65
C GLN A 188 -5.75 -13.66 -9.91
N TYR A 189 -5.58 -14.55 -10.89
CA TYR A 189 -4.81 -14.28 -12.12
C TYR A 189 -5.53 -14.71 -13.41
N ARG A 190 -6.86 -14.89 -13.35
CA ARG A 190 -7.68 -15.39 -14.47
C ARG A 190 -8.60 -14.35 -15.10
N ASN A 191 -9.10 -13.42 -14.30
CA ASN A 191 -10.03 -12.37 -14.74
C ASN A 191 -9.32 -11.00 -14.71
N PRO A 192 -8.84 -10.48 -15.85
CA PRO A 192 -8.13 -9.19 -15.89
C PRO A 192 -9.00 -7.99 -15.49
N GLN A 193 -10.31 -8.10 -15.61
CA GLN A 193 -11.25 -7.07 -15.14
C GLN A 193 -11.70 -7.29 -13.70
N GLY A 194 -11.27 -8.40 -13.08
CA GLY A 194 -11.70 -8.79 -11.74
C GLY A 194 -11.02 -8.01 -10.63
N LEU A 195 -11.61 -8.02 -9.44
CA LEU A 195 -10.94 -7.55 -8.23
C LEU A 195 -9.68 -8.38 -7.92
N TYR A 196 -8.68 -7.74 -7.31
CA TYR A 196 -7.43 -8.35 -6.85
C TYR A 196 -6.71 -9.17 -7.94
N TYR A 197 -6.79 -8.72 -9.19
CA TYR A 197 -6.11 -9.34 -10.32
C TYR A 197 -4.60 -9.08 -10.24
N GLY A 198 -3.77 -10.11 -10.26
CA GLY A 198 -2.31 -9.96 -10.15
C GLY A 198 -1.54 -9.94 -11.47
N GLY A 199 -2.20 -9.88 -12.63
CA GLY A 199 -1.52 -9.77 -13.93
C GLY A 199 -1.01 -11.10 -14.51
N ALA A 200 -0.82 -11.16 -15.83
CA ALA A 200 -0.25 -12.35 -16.47
C ALA A 200 1.29 -12.35 -16.44
N GLU A 201 1.89 -11.16 -16.34
CA GLU A 201 3.32 -10.93 -16.34
C GLU A 201 3.68 -9.90 -15.26
N MET A 202 4.93 -9.88 -14.85
CA MET A 202 5.43 -8.93 -13.85
C MET A 202 5.43 -7.49 -14.41
N PRO A 203 4.67 -6.56 -13.79
CA PRO A 203 4.60 -5.16 -14.25
C PRO A 203 5.94 -4.42 -14.15
N GLU A 204 6.09 -3.35 -14.94
CA GLU A 204 7.31 -2.51 -14.92
C GLU A 204 7.49 -1.79 -13.58
N GLU A 205 6.37 -1.47 -12.91
CA GLU A 205 6.34 -0.87 -11.58
C GLU A 205 7.02 -1.80 -10.56
N THR A 206 6.57 -3.05 -10.50
CA THR A 206 7.12 -4.09 -9.62
C THR A 206 8.59 -4.33 -9.89
N ARG A 207 8.99 -4.44 -11.16
CA ARG A 207 10.39 -4.64 -11.56
C ARG A 207 11.28 -3.50 -11.07
N THR A 208 10.82 -2.26 -11.22
CA THR A 208 11.54 -1.07 -10.77
C THR A 208 11.81 -1.14 -9.27
N ILE A 209 10.78 -1.46 -8.47
CA ILE A 209 10.93 -1.55 -7.01
C ILE A 209 11.79 -2.74 -6.58
N MET A 210 11.64 -3.91 -7.22
CA MET A 210 12.51 -5.06 -6.95
C MET A 210 13.98 -4.75 -7.21
N ASP A 211 14.30 -3.98 -8.24
CA ASP A 211 15.68 -3.60 -8.55
C ASP A 211 16.23 -2.58 -7.54
N LEU A 212 15.40 -1.66 -7.05
CA LEU A 212 15.76 -0.76 -5.94
C LEU A 212 16.02 -1.52 -4.63
N TYR A 213 15.22 -2.54 -4.30
CA TYR A 213 15.48 -3.39 -3.13
C TYR A 213 16.77 -4.19 -3.26
N LYS A 214 17.06 -4.76 -4.43
CA LYS A 214 18.34 -5.45 -4.67
C LYS A 214 19.52 -4.50 -4.51
N MET A 215 19.40 -3.25 -4.96
CA MET A 215 20.41 -2.22 -4.73
C MET A 215 20.56 -1.95 -3.22
N ALA A 216 19.48 -1.71 -2.48
CA ALA A 216 19.56 -1.42 -1.06
C ALA A 216 20.19 -2.58 -0.25
N LEU A 217 19.80 -3.83 -0.53
CA LEU A 217 20.34 -5.03 0.12
C LEU A 217 21.81 -5.30 -0.23
N ARG A 218 22.26 -4.89 -1.42
CA ARG A 218 23.66 -5.01 -1.84
C ARG A 218 24.55 -3.98 -1.15
N GLU A 219 24.11 -2.73 -1.10
CA GLU A 219 24.96 -1.59 -0.75
C GLU A 219 25.02 -1.29 0.76
N TYR A 220 24.08 -1.80 1.57
CA TYR A 220 23.98 -1.48 3.00
C TYR A 220 23.93 -2.73 3.86
N ASP A 221 24.31 -2.63 5.14
CA ASP A 221 24.31 -3.75 6.08
C ASP A 221 23.00 -3.88 6.86
N GLN A 222 22.28 -2.78 7.03
CA GLN A 222 20.97 -2.73 7.68
C GLN A 222 19.97 -1.93 6.86
N ILE A 223 18.78 -2.50 6.68
CA ILE A 223 17.69 -1.94 5.88
C ILE A 223 16.48 -1.77 6.79
N LEU A 224 15.91 -0.57 6.76
CA LEU A 224 14.62 -0.24 7.38
C LEU A 224 13.67 0.18 6.27
N HIS A 225 12.60 -0.58 6.05
CA HIS A 225 11.61 -0.28 5.01
C HIS A 225 10.25 0.04 5.64
N LEU A 226 9.74 1.24 5.36
CA LEU A 226 8.43 1.71 5.76
C LEU A 226 7.57 1.88 4.51
N ASP A 227 6.45 1.17 4.45
CA ASP A 227 5.53 1.22 3.33
C ASP A 227 4.15 1.71 3.76
N MET A 228 3.48 2.52 2.95
CA MET A 228 2.27 3.24 3.36
C MET A 228 1.01 2.73 2.65
N HIS A 229 0.06 2.24 3.45
CA HIS A 229 -1.19 1.64 3.01
C HIS A 229 -2.41 2.15 3.78
N THR A 230 -3.58 2.03 3.16
CA THR A 230 -4.85 2.40 3.81
C THR A 230 -5.94 1.42 3.44
N GLY A 231 -6.95 1.32 4.30
CA GLY A 231 -8.17 0.57 4.02
C GLY A 231 -8.56 -0.35 5.17
N TYR A 232 -7.66 -1.24 5.57
CA TYR A 232 -7.97 -2.32 6.52
C TYR A 232 -7.63 -1.96 7.97
N GLY A 233 -8.32 -2.60 8.91
CA GLY A 233 -8.12 -2.39 10.34
C GLY A 233 -9.05 -1.34 10.95
N PRO A 234 -8.85 -1.01 12.24
CA PRO A 234 -9.76 -0.12 12.96
C PRO A 234 -9.70 1.31 12.42
N ARG A 235 -10.86 1.96 12.26
CA ARG A 235 -10.97 3.28 11.60
C ARG A 235 -10.08 4.37 12.21
N TYR A 236 -9.83 4.33 13.51
CA TYR A 236 -9.04 5.35 14.21
C TYR A 236 -7.80 4.75 14.87
N GLN A 237 -7.24 3.67 14.30
CA GLN A 237 -5.99 3.07 14.75
C GLN A 237 -5.24 2.47 13.55
N MET A 238 -4.07 3.02 13.25
CA MET A 238 -3.15 2.39 12.29
C MET A 238 -2.59 1.09 12.88
N SER A 239 -2.37 0.11 12.01
CA SER A 239 -1.69 -1.15 12.31
C SER A 239 -0.32 -1.16 11.66
N LEU A 240 0.69 -1.68 12.36
CA LEU A 240 1.92 -2.14 11.71
C LEU A 240 1.70 -3.58 11.28
N VAL A 241 1.80 -3.86 9.98
CA VAL A 241 1.60 -5.18 9.39
C VAL A 241 2.96 -5.74 9.01
N ASN A 242 3.44 -6.72 9.77
CA ASN A 242 4.74 -7.33 9.58
C ASN A 242 4.63 -8.62 8.76
N SER A 243 5.68 -8.91 7.98
CA SER A 243 5.78 -10.16 7.22
C SER A 243 5.61 -11.39 8.12
N ALA A 244 4.94 -12.42 7.61
CA ALA A 244 4.89 -13.72 8.26
C ALA A 244 6.27 -14.43 8.29
N LEU A 245 7.25 -13.92 7.52
CA LEU A 245 8.63 -14.40 7.49
C LEU A 245 9.51 -13.76 8.57
N ASP A 246 9.03 -12.72 9.26
CA ASP A 246 9.71 -12.19 10.44
C ASP A 246 9.53 -13.16 11.62
N LYS A 247 10.58 -13.32 12.43
CA LYS A 247 10.58 -14.24 13.57
C LYS A 247 9.96 -13.63 14.83
N GLY A 248 9.80 -12.30 14.87
CA GLY A 248 9.20 -11.60 16.00
C GLY A 248 7.69 -11.77 16.04
N THR A 249 7.15 -12.06 17.22
CA THR A 249 5.68 -12.07 17.44
C THR A 249 5.13 -10.64 17.52
N SER A 250 3.84 -10.46 17.23
CA SER A 250 3.13 -9.19 17.39
C SER A 250 3.31 -8.54 18.78
N ASP A 251 3.16 -9.31 19.86
CA ASP A 251 3.39 -8.83 21.24
C ASP A 251 4.82 -8.34 21.51
N TYR A 252 5.80 -8.96 20.85
CA TYR A 252 7.20 -8.54 20.94
C TYR A 252 7.37 -7.16 20.31
N PHE A 253 6.80 -6.94 19.13
CA PHE A 253 6.91 -5.68 18.41
C PHE A 253 6.11 -4.54 19.06
N VAL A 254 4.92 -4.83 19.60
CA VAL A 254 4.13 -3.88 20.41
C VAL A 254 5.00 -3.30 21.53
N LYS A 255 5.70 -4.17 22.28
CA LYS A 255 6.60 -3.75 23.36
C LYS A 255 7.85 -3.05 22.83
N ARG A 256 8.48 -3.60 21.79
CA ARG A 256 9.73 -3.09 21.20
C ARG A 256 9.57 -1.66 20.67
N PHE A 257 8.47 -1.38 19.97
CA PHE A 257 8.22 -0.08 19.37
C PHE A 257 7.39 0.86 20.24
N ASN A 258 6.89 0.38 21.39
CA ASN A 258 5.92 1.12 22.21
C ASN A 258 4.74 1.62 21.34
N TYR A 259 4.21 0.72 20.51
CA TYR A 259 3.14 1.00 19.56
C TYR A 259 1.97 0.05 19.80
N PRO A 260 0.71 0.53 19.87
CA PRO A 260 -0.39 -0.24 20.42
C PRO A 260 -0.91 -1.38 19.53
N LEU A 261 -0.67 -1.33 18.21
CA LEU A 261 -1.22 -2.32 17.28
C LEU A 261 -0.18 -2.75 16.25
N VAL A 262 0.38 -3.94 16.46
CA VAL A 262 1.23 -4.66 15.49
C VAL A 262 0.58 -6.01 15.24
N VAL A 263 0.53 -6.42 13.97
CA VAL A 263 -0.04 -7.68 13.52
C VAL A 263 0.89 -8.35 12.53
N ALA A 264 0.85 -9.69 12.44
CA ALA A 264 1.52 -10.43 11.39
C ALA A 264 0.59 -10.58 10.16
N ALA A 265 1.17 -10.61 8.96
CA ALA A 265 0.48 -10.87 7.68
C ALA A 265 0.09 -12.36 7.53
N THR A 266 -0.56 -12.91 8.56
CA THR A 266 -1.08 -14.29 8.58
C THR A 266 -2.60 -14.28 8.42
N ALA A 267 -3.18 -15.40 8.02
CA ALA A 267 -4.63 -15.54 7.91
C ALA A 267 -5.38 -15.32 9.24
N ASP A 268 -4.71 -15.52 10.37
CA ASP A 268 -5.32 -15.40 11.70
C ASP A 268 -5.20 -13.99 12.30
N GLU A 269 -4.18 -13.21 11.91
CA GLU A 269 -3.95 -11.85 12.44
C GLU A 269 -4.30 -10.73 11.45
N PHE A 270 -4.21 -10.98 10.14
CA PHE A 270 -4.53 -10.02 9.08
C PHE A 270 -5.23 -10.72 7.90
N TYR A 271 -4.48 -11.10 6.87
CA TYR A 271 -4.89 -12.03 5.81
C TYR A 271 -3.66 -12.57 5.06
N ALA A 272 -3.76 -13.79 4.54
CA ALA A 272 -2.71 -14.36 3.69
C ALA A 272 -2.79 -13.76 2.28
N ILE A 273 -1.66 -13.27 1.76
CA ILE A 273 -1.52 -12.68 0.43
C ILE A 273 -0.47 -13.48 -0.34
N ARG A 274 -0.63 -13.57 -1.66
CA ARG A 274 0.43 -14.05 -2.54
C ARG A 274 1.00 -12.89 -3.34
N GLY A 275 2.33 -12.75 -3.33
CA GLY A 275 3.02 -11.69 -4.05
C GLY A 275 3.06 -10.37 -3.30
N ASP A 276 3.07 -10.42 -1.96
CA ASP A 276 3.16 -9.27 -1.09
C ASP A 276 4.56 -8.64 -1.10
N MET A 277 4.62 -7.31 -1.12
CA MET A 277 5.87 -6.56 -1.24
C MET A 277 6.80 -6.73 -0.02
N ILE A 278 6.24 -6.75 1.20
CA ILE A 278 7.01 -6.92 2.43
C ILE A 278 7.52 -8.36 2.53
N ASP A 279 6.68 -9.35 2.27
CA ASP A 279 7.10 -10.76 2.21
C ASP A 279 8.20 -10.98 1.16
N TYR A 280 8.13 -10.29 0.02
CA TYR A 280 9.18 -10.37 -1.01
C TYR A 280 10.53 -9.87 -0.52
N ILE A 281 10.61 -8.69 0.12
CA ILE A 281 11.91 -8.16 0.58
C ILE A 281 12.51 -9.04 1.68
N TYR A 282 11.69 -9.59 2.59
CA TYR A 282 12.13 -10.60 3.56
C TYR A 282 12.65 -11.86 2.87
N GLY A 283 11.89 -12.40 1.93
CA GLY A 283 12.28 -13.60 1.19
C GLY A 283 13.56 -13.38 0.37
N LEU A 284 13.72 -12.21 -0.26
CA LEU A 284 14.93 -11.83 -1.00
C LEU A 284 16.14 -11.73 -0.07
N GLN A 285 15.97 -11.08 1.08
CA GLN A 285 17.00 -10.99 2.11
C GLN A 285 17.43 -12.38 2.59
N GLN A 286 16.48 -13.25 2.94
CA GLN A 286 16.78 -14.58 3.45
C GLN A 286 17.47 -15.48 2.41
N ARG A 287 17.07 -15.39 1.13
CA ARG A 287 17.62 -16.21 0.05
C ARG A 287 18.99 -15.72 -0.43
N ASP A 288 19.12 -14.44 -0.71
CA ASP A 288 20.26 -13.88 -1.46
C ASP A 288 21.21 -13.06 -0.57
N PHE A 289 20.73 -12.54 0.57
CA PHE A 289 21.49 -11.65 1.46
C PHE A 289 21.35 -12.00 2.97
N PRO A 290 21.58 -13.26 3.36
CA PRO A 290 21.21 -13.76 4.70
C PRO A 290 21.95 -13.09 5.86
N THR A 291 23.07 -12.39 5.58
CA THR A 291 23.86 -11.67 6.59
C THR A 291 23.37 -10.24 6.85
N LYS A 292 22.51 -9.70 5.99
CA LYS A 292 21.98 -8.34 6.10
C LYS A 292 20.88 -8.27 7.15
N LYS A 293 20.83 -7.17 7.89
CA LYS A 293 19.75 -6.89 8.85
C LYS A 293 18.60 -6.21 8.11
N LEU A 294 17.38 -6.65 8.37
CA LEU A 294 16.17 -6.10 7.76
C LEU A 294 15.07 -5.97 8.81
N TYR A 295 14.42 -4.82 8.82
CA TYR A 295 13.06 -4.66 9.34
C TYR A 295 12.24 -3.96 8.26
N ALA A 296 11.17 -4.62 7.79
CA ALA A 296 10.25 -4.06 6.80
C ALA A 296 8.81 -4.23 7.29
N THR A 297 7.98 -3.21 7.12
CA THR A 297 6.60 -3.22 7.61
C THR A 297 5.71 -2.31 6.78
N SER A 298 4.44 -2.71 6.65
CA SER A 298 3.40 -1.86 6.09
C SER A 298 2.67 -1.12 7.20
N PHE A 299 2.51 0.18 7.01
CA PHE A 299 1.68 1.05 7.83
C PHE A 299 0.29 1.01 7.22
N GLU A 300 -0.64 0.32 7.87
CA GLU A 300 -2.01 0.15 7.37
C GLU A 300 -2.96 1.04 8.18
N PHE A 301 -3.42 2.13 7.58
CA PHE A 301 -4.38 3.05 8.20
C PHE A 301 -5.82 2.58 7.95
N GLY A 302 -6.49 2.04 8.97
CA GLY A 302 -7.88 1.61 8.85
C GLY A 302 -8.83 2.76 8.52
N THR A 303 -9.77 2.54 7.59
CA THR A 303 -10.66 3.60 7.10
C THR A 303 -12.11 3.35 7.48
N LEU A 304 -12.77 2.33 6.94
CA LEU A 304 -14.17 2.02 7.27
C LEU A 304 -14.31 1.23 8.58
N GLY A 305 -13.18 0.79 9.13
CA GLY A 305 -13.12 0.00 10.36
C GLY A 305 -13.17 -1.51 10.12
N ASP A 306 -12.92 -2.25 11.19
CA ASP A 306 -12.88 -3.71 11.27
C ASP A 306 -14.21 -4.34 11.75
N THR A 307 -15.22 -3.50 11.99
CA THR A 307 -16.57 -3.95 12.29
C THR A 307 -17.21 -4.69 11.11
N LEU A 308 -18.30 -5.42 11.35
CA LEU A 308 -19.10 -6.05 10.28
C LEU A 308 -19.53 -5.04 9.20
N TYR A 309 -19.74 -3.77 9.57
CA TYR A 309 -20.02 -2.71 8.61
C TYR A 309 -18.85 -2.54 7.63
N GLY A 310 -17.63 -2.33 8.13
CA GLY A 310 -16.44 -2.16 7.28
C GLY A 310 -16.16 -3.41 6.44
N LEU A 311 -16.28 -4.60 7.04
CA LEU A 311 -16.04 -5.87 6.35
C LEU A 311 -16.96 -6.09 5.14
N PHE A 312 -18.20 -5.64 5.18
CA PHE A 312 -19.16 -5.78 4.07
C PHE A 312 -19.19 -4.58 3.14
N GLN A 313 -18.88 -3.41 3.68
CA GLN A 313 -18.90 -2.17 2.93
C GLN A 313 -17.67 -2.06 2.01
N SER A 314 -16.49 -2.51 2.43
CA SER A 314 -15.27 -2.41 1.64
C SER A 314 -15.35 -3.19 0.31
N PRO A 315 -15.72 -4.49 0.28
CA PRO A 315 -15.86 -5.21 -0.98
C PRO A 315 -16.94 -4.59 -1.87
N ARG A 316 -18.06 -4.14 -1.30
CA ARG A 316 -19.12 -3.47 -2.07
C ARG A 316 -18.62 -2.24 -2.81
N VAL A 317 -17.86 -1.38 -2.13
CA VAL A 317 -17.28 -0.16 -2.70
C VAL A 317 -16.29 -0.50 -3.81
N MET A 318 -15.43 -1.49 -3.60
CA MET A 318 -14.51 -2.01 -4.62
C MET A 318 -15.27 -2.50 -5.86
N ILE A 319 -16.34 -3.28 -5.68
CA ILE A 319 -17.19 -3.79 -6.77
C ILE A 319 -17.83 -2.64 -7.56
N HIS A 320 -18.37 -1.64 -6.85
CA HIS A 320 -19.02 -0.49 -7.48
C HIS A 320 -18.06 0.33 -8.33
N GLU A 321 -16.87 0.64 -7.80
CA GLU A 321 -15.85 1.37 -8.53
C GLU A 321 -15.38 0.58 -9.76
N ASN A 322 -15.05 -0.69 -9.58
CA ASN A 322 -14.53 -1.52 -10.65
C ASN A 322 -15.57 -1.72 -11.77
N ARG A 323 -16.85 -1.92 -11.41
CA ARG A 323 -17.97 -1.97 -12.36
C ARG A 323 -18.16 -0.64 -13.09
N ALA A 324 -18.11 0.49 -12.38
CA ALA A 324 -18.28 1.81 -12.97
C ALA A 324 -17.17 2.12 -13.99
N TYR A 325 -15.95 1.63 -13.76
CA TYR A 325 -14.83 1.77 -14.67
C TYR A 325 -15.00 0.90 -15.93
N TRP A 326 -15.21 -0.41 -15.77
CA TRP A 326 -15.25 -1.35 -16.91
C TRP A 326 -16.53 -1.31 -17.72
N HIS A 327 -17.66 -0.99 -17.08
CA HIS A 327 -18.98 -1.07 -17.71
C HIS A 327 -19.71 0.27 -17.77
N GLY A 328 -19.13 1.32 -17.17
CA GLY A 328 -19.75 2.62 -17.08
C GLY A 328 -20.91 2.67 -16.08
N THR A 329 -21.57 3.83 -16.06
CA THR A 329 -22.70 4.12 -15.18
C THR A 329 -23.90 4.59 -16.02
N VAL A 330 -25.09 4.56 -15.42
CA VAL A 330 -26.30 5.12 -16.07
C VAL A 330 -26.35 6.64 -16.03
N SER A 331 -25.60 7.28 -15.14
CA SER A 331 -25.49 8.73 -15.02
C SER A 331 -24.15 9.15 -14.39
N ASP A 332 -23.76 10.40 -14.60
CA ASP A 332 -22.55 10.96 -13.99
C ASP A 332 -22.67 11.09 -12.47
N GLN A 333 -23.88 11.26 -11.95
CA GLN A 333 -24.12 11.22 -10.50
C GLN A 333 -23.70 9.87 -9.90
N VAL A 334 -24.12 8.75 -10.50
CA VAL A 334 -23.75 7.40 -10.03
C VAL A 334 -22.24 7.18 -10.12
N ARG A 335 -21.59 7.73 -11.17
CA ARG A 335 -20.13 7.68 -11.31
C ARG A 335 -19.44 8.45 -10.18
N ALA A 336 -19.92 9.64 -9.87
CA ALA A 336 -19.39 10.47 -8.78
C ALA A 336 -19.60 9.83 -7.40
N GLU A 337 -20.74 9.17 -7.17
CA GLU A 337 -21.01 8.43 -5.94
C GLU A 337 -20.07 7.23 -5.77
N ALA A 338 -19.85 6.44 -6.82
CA ALA A 338 -18.92 5.31 -6.80
C ALA A 338 -17.48 5.77 -6.54
N LYS A 339 -17.02 6.82 -7.26
CA LYS A 339 -15.70 7.41 -7.07
C LYS A 339 -15.51 7.92 -5.63
N ARG A 340 -16.46 8.69 -5.11
CA ARG A 340 -16.39 9.22 -3.74
C ARG A 340 -16.38 8.12 -2.70
N GLY A 341 -17.21 7.08 -2.86
CA GLY A 341 -17.21 5.94 -1.96
C GLY A 341 -15.87 5.24 -1.92
N PHE A 342 -15.23 5.09 -3.09
CA PHE A 342 -13.90 4.49 -3.22
C PHE A 342 -12.79 5.35 -2.61
N GLU A 343 -12.85 6.66 -2.83
CA GLU A 343 -11.94 7.60 -2.18
C GLU A 343 -12.11 7.58 -0.65
N GLU A 344 -13.34 7.52 -0.11
CA GLU A 344 -13.53 7.39 1.35
C GLU A 344 -13.03 6.06 1.93
N LEU A 345 -12.89 5.02 1.10
CA LEU A 345 -12.32 3.73 1.52
C LEU A 345 -10.79 3.78 1.65
N PHE A 346 -10.09 4.68 0.94
CA PHE A 346 -8.61 4.70 0.89
C PHE A 346 -7.97 6.07 1.20
N ASN A 347 -8.75 7.14 1.17
CA ASN A 347 -8.34 8.50 1.49
C ASN A 347 -9.52 9.24 2.14
N PRO A 348 -9.91 8.86 3.38
CA PRO A 348 -11.06 9.46 4.06
C PRO A 348 -10.98 10.99 4.11
N SER A 349 -12.08 11.68 3.82
CA SER A 349 -12.12 13.15 3.88
C SER A 349 -12.18 13.71 5.31
N ALA A 350 -12.54 12.86 6.28
CA ALA A 350 -12.73 13.22 7.68
C ALA A 350 -11.43 13.77 8.31
N SER A 351 -11.49 15.01 8.83
CA SER A 351 -10.30 15.72 9.34
C SER A 351 -9.75 15.10 10.62
N ASP A 352 -10.64 14.61 11.50
CA ASP A 352 -10.29 13.88 12.72
C ASP A 352 -9.55 12.56 12.42
N TRP A 353 -9.97 11.86 11.36
CA TRP A 353 -9.27 10.68 10.85
C TRP A 353 -7.86 11.03 10.37
N LYS A 354 -7.72 12.10 9.57
CA LYS A 354 -6.41 12.57 9.07
C LYS A 354 -5.46 12.96 10.19
N GLU A 355 -5.97 13.67 11.21
CA GLU A 355 -5.19 14.03 12.41
C GLU A 355 -4.74 12.78 13.19
N LYS A 356 -5.61 11.79 13.36
CA LYS A 356 -5.26 10.53 14.03
C LYS A 356 -4.23 9.73 13.23
N ALA A 357 -4.39 9.62 11.91
CA ALA A 357 -3.45 8.93 11.03
C ALA A 357 -2.04 9.53 11.14
N VAL A 358 -1.92 10.86 11.14
CA VAL A 358 -0.61 11.54 11.33
C VAL A 358 0.00 11.21 12.69
N LYS A 359 -0.78 11.28 13.78
CA LYS A 359 -0.28 10.98 15.13
C LYS A 359 0.18 9.53 15.27
N ASP A 360 -0.56 8.60 14.67
CA ASP A 360 -0.20 7.19 14.67
C ASP A 360 1.09 6.93 13.91
N ALA A 361 1.24 7.55 12.73
CA ALA A 361 2.47 7.46 11.95
C ALA A 361 3.67 8.02 12.74
N GLU A 362 3.53 9.18 13.37
CA GLU A 362 4.56 9.81 14.20
C GLU A 362 4.99 8.91 15.38
N GLN A 363 4.03 8.33 16.10
CA GLN A 363 4.32 7.38 17.19
C GLN A 363 5.08 6.15 16.69
N ALA A 364 4.65 5.57 15.56
CA ALA A 364 5.32 4.42 14.96
C ALA A 364 6.72 4.77 14.46
N PHE A 365 6.91 5.93 13.80
CA PHE A 365 8.23 6.40 13.37
C PHE A 365 9.19 6.53 14.55
N ASP A 366 8.80 7.20 15.64
CA ASP A 366 9.67 7.33 16.81
C ASP A 366 9.98 5.96 17.45
N GLY A 367 9.00 5.07 17.52
CA GLY A 367 9.16 3.72 18.08
C GLY A 367 10.12 2.85 17.28
N ILE A 368 9.89 2.76 15.98
CA ILE A 368 10.69 1.94 15.05
C ILE A 368 12.10 2.50 14.92
N LEU A 369 12.26 3.80 14.68
CA LEU A 369 13.59 4.39 14.46
C LEU A 369 14.48 4.21 15.69
N LYS A 370 13.96 4.35 16.92
CA LYS A 370 14.73 4.10 18.15
C LYS A 370 15.11 2.63 18.29
N ALA A 371 14.14 1.73 18.09
CA ALA A 371 14.37 0.30 18.26
C ALA A 371 15.35 -0.29 17.24
N GLU A 372 15.33 0.23 16.00
CA GLU A 372 16.22 -0.16 14.92
C GLU A 372 17.53 0.66 14.89
N GLY A 373 17.68 1.63 15.79
CA GLY A 373 18.91 2.42 15.97
C GLY A 373 19.19 3.43 14.86
N TYR A 374 18.15 4.02 14.28
CA TYR A 374 18.25 5.09 13.28
C TYR A 374 18.25 6.49 13.90
N ILE A 375 17.76 6.63 15.14
CA ILE A 375 17.78 7.87 15.94
C ILE A 375 18.19 7.61 17.39
#